data_AF-A0A2M6Z221-F1
#
_entry.id   AF-A0A2M6Z221-F1
#
_cell.length_a   1.000
_cell.length_b   1.000
_cell.length_c   1.000
_cell.angle_alpha   90.00
_cell.angle_beta   90.00
_cell.angle_gamma   90.00
#
_symmetry.space_group_name_H-M   'P 1'
#
loop_
_entity.id
_entity.type
_entity.pdbx_description
1 polymer ?
#
loop_
_entity_poly.entity_id
_entity_poly.type
_entity_poly.pdbx_seq_one_letter_code
_entity_poly.pdbx_strand_id
1 'polypeptide(L)'
;MAYPKEIRLNNVNYRSFSQTSPVNVIDGNWHLITTVITGWGQNDIDNAKVYADGQAQDVVSTVKTGSPKARGLFYIGGGDYSVHGYVDEFIVWNVNLTPAEISTLYAGGTPTRALYTK
;
A
#
# COMPACT_ATOMS: atom_id res chain seq x y z
N MET A 1 10.02 5.47 -6.89
CA MET A 1 9.03 4.37 -6.75
C MET A 1 7.66 4.98 -6.41
N ALA A 2 6.56 4.36 -6.82
CA ALA A 2 5.22 4.84 -6.44
C ALA A 2 4.84 4.27 -5.06
N TYR A 3 4.44 5.14 -4.12
CA TYR A 3 4.01 4.76 -2.76
C TYR A 3 2.61 5.30 -2.45
N PRO A 4 1.71 4.47 -1.90
CA PRO A 4 0.39 4.92 -1.47
C PRO A 4 0.53 5.75 -0.18
N LYS A 5 0.53 7.08 -0.32
CA LYS A 5 0.45 7.98 0.84
C LYS A 5 -0.86 7.85 1.62
N GLU A 6 -1.92 7.41 0.95
CA GLU A 6 -3.28 7.39 1.46
C GLU A 6 -4.08 6.23 0.86
N ILE A 7 -4.97 5.65 1.67
CA ILE A 7 -6.08 4.80 1.20
C ILE A 7 -7.37 5.60 1.41
N ARG A 8 -8.17 5.73 0.35
CA ARG A 8 -9.39 6.55 0.34
C ARG A 8 -10.61 5.69 0.01
N LEU A 9 -11.69 5.88 0.76
CA LEU A 9 -13.02 5.41 0.39
C LEU A 9 -13.80 6.48 -0.37
N ASN A 10 -13.58 7.75 -0.02
CA ASN A 10 -14.07 8.94 -0.73
C ASN A 10 -13.19 10.16 -0.38
N ASN A 11 -13.56 11.37 -0.83
CA ASN A 11 -12.76 12.58 -0.64
C ASN A 11 -12.57 12.99 0.84
N VAL A 12 -13.46 12.56 1.72
CA VAL A 12 -13.48 12.91 3.14
C VAL A 12 -13.33 11.70 4.06
N ASN A 13 -13.20 10.50 3.50
CA ASN A 13 -12.97 9.26 4.23
C ASN A 13 -11.67 8.62 3.75
N TYR A 14 -10.63 8.76 4.56
CA TYR A 14 -9.29 8.35 4.20
C TYR A 14 -8.44 8.02 5.42
N ARG A 15 -7.41 7.23 5.17
CA ARG A 15 -6.31 6.98 6.10
C ARG A 15 -4.99 7.27 5.41
N SER A 16 -4.16 8.09 6.03
CA SER A 16 -2.82 8.41 5.54
C SER A 16 -1.76 7.64 6.33
N PHE A 17 -0.67 7.31 5.65
CA PHE A 17 0.44 6.54 6.19
C PHE A 17 1.74 7.30 6.01
N SER A 18 2.67 7.11 6.95
CA SER A 18 4.01 7.66 6.84
C SER A 18 4.69 7.14 5.58
N GLN A 19 5.55 7.95 4.98
CA GLN A 19 6.43 7.52 3.89
C GLN A 19 7.84 7.18 4.40
N THR A 20 8.11 7.43 5.68
CA THR A 20 9.44 7.37 6.26
C THR A 20 9.52 6.50 7.52
N SER A 21 8.41 5.93 7.99
CA SER A 21 8.38 5.16 9.24
C SER A 21 7.38 4.00 9.19
N PRO A 22 7.82 2.77 9.54
CA PRO A 22 9.17 2.40 9.99
C PRO A 22 10.17 2.19 8.84
N VAL A 23 9.71 2.09 7.60
CA VAL A 23 10.55 1.97 6.40
C VAL A 23 10.46 3.26 5.59
N ASN A 24 11.62 3.75 5.14
CA ASN A 24 11.70 4.88 4.23
C ASN A 24 11.51 4.42 2.78
N VAL A 25 10.33 4.68 2.21
CA VAL A 25 9.93 4.23 0.87
C VAL A 25 10.21 5.25 -0.24
N ILE A 26 10.75 6.41 0.14
CA ILE A 26 11.09 7.51 -0.77
C ILE A 26 12.61 7.68 -0.89
N ASP A 27 13.37 6.64 -0.57
CA ASP A 27 14.84 6.63 -0.61
C ASP A 27 15.43 6.35 -2.01
N GLY A 28 14.56 6.05 -2.99
CA GLY A 28 14.95 5.75 -4.37
C GLY A 28 15.18 4.26 -4.66
N ASN A 29 15.04 3.38 -3.67
CA ASN A 29 15.18 1.94 -3.84
C ASN A 29 13.85 1.28 -4.24
N TRP A 30 13.94 0.00 -4.64
CA TRP A 30 12.79 -0.87 -4.81
C TRP A 30 12.29 -1.37 -3.46
N HIS A 31 10.99 -1.29 -3.26
CA HIS A 31 10.31 -1.82 -2.08
C HIS A 31 9.18 -2.76 -2.51
N LEU A 32 8.79 -3.66 -1.61
CA LEU A 32 7.50 -4.35 -1.75
C LEU A 32 6.44 -3.55 -0.98
N ILE A 33 5.43 -3.05 -1.69
CA ILE A 33 4.30 -2.37 -1.06
C ILE A 33 3.09 -3.31 -1.04
N THR A 34 2.51 -3.50 0.15
CA THR A 34 1.26 -4.24 0.31
C THR A 34 0.22 -3.37 0.98
N THR A 35 -0.93 -3.22 0.33
CA THR A 35 -2.08 -2.51 0.87
C THR A 35 -3.14 -3.52 1.28
N VAL A 36 -3.54 -3.52 2.56
CA VAL A 36 -4.59 -4.38 3.08
C VAL A 36 -5.81 -3.54 3.39
N ILE A 37 -6.90 -3.80 2.67
CA ILE A 37 -8.22 -3.24 2.96
C ILE A 37 -9.08 -4.41 3.40
N THR A 38 -9.34 -4.50 4.71
CA THR A 38 -10.18 -5.57 5.25
C THR A 38 -11.58 -5.45 4.62
N GLY A 39 -12.00 -6.48 3.87
CA GLY A 39 -13.17 -6.42 2.98
C GLY A 39 -14.54 -6.38 3.66
N TRP A 40 -15.38 -7.38 3.39
CA TRP A 40 -16.78 -7.42 3.84
C TRP A 40 -16.88 -7.24 5.36
N GLY A 41 -17.63 -6.24 5.81
CA GLY A 41 -17.78 -5.89 7.22
C GLY A 41 -16.95 -4.71 7.71
N GLN A 42 -16.16 -4.04 6.86
CA GLN A 42 -15.58 -2.74 7.21
C GLN A 42 -16.67 -1.67 7.31
N ASN A 43 -16.95 -1.24 8.55
CA ASN A 43 -17.82 -0.09 8.79
C ASN A 43 -17.16 1.23 8.35
N ASP A 44 -15.83 1.27 8.26
CA ASP A 44 -15.04 2.45 7.90
C ASP A 44 -13.57 2.09 7.56
N ILE A 45 -12.73 3.07 7.19
CA ILE A 45 -11.31 2.94 6.78
C ILE A 45 -10.35 2.51 7.91
N ASP A 46 -10.82 2.39 9.15
CA ASP A 46 -10.04 2.17 10.37
C ASP A 46 -9.12 0.96 10.38
N ASN A 47 -9.41 -0.06 9.59
CA ASN A 47 -8.64 -1.29 9.55
C ASN A 47 -7.79 -1.41 8.28
N ALA A 48 -7.72 -0.35 7.48
CA ALA A 48 -6.84 -0.28 6.34
C ALA A 48 -5.38 -0.14 6.81
N LYS A 49 -4.48 -0.87 6.17
CA LYS A 49 -3.04 -0.90 6.49
C LYS A 49 -2.21 -0.83 5.22
N VAL A 50 -1.06 -0.18 5.31
CA VAL A 50 0.01 -0.23 4.31
C VAL A 50 1.22 -0.90 4.96
N TYR A 51 1.84 -1.81 4.23
CA TYR A 51 3.10 -2.44 4.59
C TYR A 51 4.14 -2.08 3.53
N ALA A 52 5.36 -1.80 3.99
CA ALA A 52 6.54 -1.69 3.14
C ALA A 52 7.60 -2.67 3.65
N ASP A 53 8.15 -3.48 2.75
CA ASP A 53 9.19 -4.46 3.05
C ASP A 53 8.82 -5.41 4.21
N GLY A 54 7.55 -5.82 4.24
CA GLY A 54 7.01 -6.68 5.30
C GLY A 54 6.64 -5.96 6.60
N GLN A 55 6.96 -4.66 6.75
CA GLN A 55 6.71 -3.88 7.96
C GLN A 55 5.48 -2.97 7.81
N ALA A 56 4.61 -2.93 8.81
CA ALA A 56 3.46 -2.04 8.81
C ALA A 56 3.90 -0.57 8.96
N GLN A 57 3.42 0.29 8.08
CA GLN A 57 3.71 1.73 8.10
C GLN A 57 2.89 2.47 9.15
N ASP A 58 3.50 3.47 9.76
CA ASP A 58 2.85 4.28 10.79
C ASP A 58 1.67 5.05 10.20
N VAL A 59 0.57 5.10 10.96
CA VAL A 59 -0.61 5.86 10.57
C VAL A 59 -0.39 7.34 10.93
N VAL A 60 -0.53 8.22 9.95
CA VAL A 60 -0.39 9.68 10.15
C VAL A 60 -1.73 10.30 10.52
N SER A 61 -2.80 9.95 9.81
CA SER A 61 -4.14 10.44 10.09
C SER A 61 -5.23 9.45 9.67
N THR A 62 -6.40 9.58 10.28
CA THR A 62 -7.59 8.80 9.93
C THR A 62 -8.81 9.72 9.99
N VAL A 63 -9.50 9.88 8.88
CA VAL A 63 -10.76 10.64 8.77
C VAL A 63 -11.85 9.70 8.30
N LYS A 64 -12.99 9.73 9.02
CA LYS A 64 -14.05 8.72 8.96
C LYS A 64 -15.36 9.36 8.56
N THR A 65 -16.11 8.72 7.65
CA THR A 65 -17.47 9.17 7.28
C THR A 65 -18.48 8.02 7.19
N GLY A 66 -18.15 6.84 7.71
CA GLY A 66 -18.95 5.63 7.57
C GLY A 66 -18.68 4.84 6.29
N SER A 67 -19.45 3.77 6.11
CA SER A 67 -19.13 2.70 5.17
C SER A 67 -19.26 3.12 3.70
N PRO A 68 -18.37 2.63 2.82
CA PRO A 68 -18.49 2.86 1.39
C PRO A 68 -19.70 2.08 0.86
N LYS A 69 -20.56 2.75 0.07
CA LYS A 69 -21.83 2.17 -0.44
C LYS A 69 -21.65 1.29 -1.68
N ALA A 70 -20.50 1.36 -2.37
CA ALA A 70 -20.19 0.58 -3.56
C ALA A 70 -18.67 0.49 -3.79
N ARG A 71 -18.22 -0.48 -4.60
CA ARG A 71 -16.85 -0.59 -5.11
C ARG A 71 -16.82 -0.17 -6.58
N GLY A 72 -15.79 0.58 -6.97
CA GLY A 72 -15.61 1.07 -8.34
C GLY A 72 -14.53 0.33 -9.12
N LEU A 73 -14.15 0.90 -10.27
CA LEU A 73 -13.02 0.43 -11.08
C LEU A 73 -11.69 0.63 -10.33
N PHE A 74 -10.73 -0.25 -10.61
CA PHE A 74 -9.37 -0.17 -10.08
C PHE A 74 -8.44 0.42 -11.13
N TYR A 75 -7.65 1.41 -10.74
CA TYR A 75 -6.70 2.10 -11.61
C TYR A 75 -5.31 2.09 -10.98
N ILE A 76 -4.28 1.87 -11.80
CA ILE A 76 -2.87 2.08 -11.44
C ILE A 76 -2.39 3.32 -12.20
N GLY A 77 -2.03 4.36 -11.47
CA GLY A 77 -1.72 5.67 -12.03
C GLY A 77 -2.96 6.58 -12.18
N GLY A 78 -2.73 7.89 -12.18
CA GLY A 78 -3.77 8.93 -12.18
C GLY A 78 -3.92 9.67 -10.84
N GLY A 79 -4.75 10.72 -10.82
CA GLY A 79 -4.99 11.58 -9.65
C GLY A 79 -4.23 12.91 -9.68
N ASP A 80 -4.41 13.74 -8.63
CA ASP A 80 -3.85 15.09 -8.52
C ASP A 80 -2.35 15.12 -8.12
N TYR A 81 -1.80 13.96 -7.74
CA TYR A 81 -0.43 13.83 -7.26
C TYR A 81 0.38 12.96 -8.21
N SER A 82 1.30 13.59 -8.94
CA SER A 82 2.22 12.91 -9.84
C SER A 82 3.23 12.10 -9.03
N VAL A 83 3.14 10.77 -9.09
CA VAL A 83 4.20 9.87 -8.65
C VAL A 83 4.92 9.33 -9.88
N HIS A 84 6.21 9.64 -9.99
CA HIS A 84 7.08 8.99 -10.96
C HIS A 84 7.71 7.76 -10.30
N GLY A 85 7.36 6.58 -10.79
CA GLY A 85 7.87 5.32 -10.25
C GLY A 85 7.65 4.16 -11.20
N TYR A 86 8.45 3.14 -11.01
CA TYR A 86 8.28 1.85 -11.67
C TYR A 86 7.42 0.95 -10.77
N VAL A 87 6.65 0.06 -11.39
CA VAL A 87 5.84 -0.96 -10.73
C VAL A 87 6.26 -2.29 -11.34
N ASP A 88 6.46 -3.29 -10.49
CA ASP A 88 6.74 -4.66 -10.88
C ASP A 88 6.02 -5.63 -9.94
N GLU A 89 5.81 -6.87 -10.37
CA GLU A 89 5.19 -7.95 -9.60
C GLU A 89 3.81 -7.60 -8.98
N PHE A 90 2.91 -7.06 -9.82
CA PHE A 90 1.58 -6.62 -9.36
C PHE A 90 0.59 -7.79 -9.17
N ILE A 91 0.06 -7.93 -7.96
CA ILE A 91 -0.91 -8.97 -7.57
C ILE A 91 -2.05 -8.39 -6.72
N VAL A 92 -3.26 -8.94 -6.85
CA VAL A 92 -4.42 -8.64 -6.00
C VAL A 92 -4.98 -9.92 -5.40
N TRP A 93 -5.21 -9.92 -4.08
CA TRP A 93 -5.81 -11.04 -3.35
C TRP A 93 -7.26 -10.76 -2.99
N ASN A 94 -8.10 -11.81 -2.99
CA ASN A 94 -9.46 -11.77 -2.46
C ASN A 94 -9.55 -12.12 -0.96
N VAL A 95 -8.40 -12.28 -0.31
CA VAL A 95 -8.25 -12.55 1.13
C VAL A 95 -7.37 -11.48 1.77
N ASN A 96 -7.55 -11.25 3.07
CA ASN A 96 -6.66 -10.37 3.81
C ASN A 96 -5.39 -11.14 4.16
N LEU A 97 -4.25 -10.69 3.64
CA LEU A 97 -2.96 -11.23 4.04
C LEU A 97 -2.64 -10.85 5.48
N THR A 98 -2.13 -11.80 6.23
CA THR A 98 -1.60 -11.62 7.58
C THR A 98 -0.20 -10.96 7.52
N PRO A 99 0.25 -10.29 8.60
CA PRO A 99 1.60 -9.73 8.65
C PRO A 99 2.71 -10.75 8.34
N ALA A 100 2.55 -12.00 8.77
CA ALA A 100 3.52 -13.07 8.53
C ALA A 100 3.58 -13.47 7.04
N GLU A 101 2.41 -13.56 6.37
CA GLU A 101 2.36 -13.82 4.93
C GLU A 101 3.00 -12.68 4.13
N ILE A 102 2.74 -11.42 4.52
CA ILE A 102 3.34 -10.24 3.87
C ILE A 102 4.86 -10.23 4.05
N SER A 103 5.35 -10.53 5.26
CA SER A 103 6.79 -10.66 5.51
C SER A 103 7.41 -11.78 4.69
N THR A 104 6.70 -12.89 4.51
CA THR A 104 7.13 -14.01 3.66
C THR A 104 7.20 -13.61 2.18
N LEU A 105 6.21 -12.87 1.68
CA LEU A 105 6.21 -12.35 0.31
C LEU A 105 7.43 -11.45 0.04
N TYR A 106 7.77 -10.57 0.99
CA TYR A 106 8.97 -9.73 0.86
C TYR A 106 10.27 -10.57 0.81
N ALA A 107 10.40 -11.54 1.71
CA ALA A 107 11.57 -12.40 1.78
C ALA A 107 11.73 -13.32 0.55
N GLY A 108 10.61 -13.76 -0.05
CA GLY A 108 10.60 -14.59 -1.25
C GLY A 108 10.70 -13.79 -2.56
N GLY A 109 10.40 -12.49 -2.52
CA GLY A 109 10.39 -11.58 -3.67
C GLY A 109 11.59 -10.62 -3.74
N THR A 110 12.64 -10.85 -2.93
CA THR A 110 13.83 -9.97 -2.94
C THR A 110 14.45 -9.99 -4.34
N PRO A 111 14.50 -8.85 -5.07
CA PRO A 111 15.24 -8.79 -6.32
C PRO A 111 16.70 -9.05 -5.99
N THR A 112 17.23 -10.23 -6.34
CA THR A 112 18.68 -10.42 -6.36
C THR A 112 19.22 -9.38 -7.33
N ARG A 113 20.02 -8.43 -6.83
CA ARG A 113 20.74 -7.43 -7.64
C ARG A 113 21.77 -8.15 -8.50
N ALA A 114 21.31 -8.84 -9.54
CA ALA A 114 22.13 -9.26 -10.65
C ALA A 114 22.59 -7.98 -11.36
N LEU A 115 23.88 -7.75 -11.31
CA LEU A 115 24.57 -6.56 -11.79
C LEU A 115 24.19 -6.28 -13.25
N TYR A 116 23.41 -5.23 -13.50
CA TYR A 116 23.36 -4.61 -14.83
C TYR A 116 24.66 -3.82 -15.01
N THR A 117 25.69 -4.50 -15.50
CA THR A 117 26.87 -3.84 -16.07
C THR A 117 26.63 -3.86 -17.57
N LYS A 118 26.51 -2.66 -18.18
CA LYS A 118 26.57 -2.51 -19.64
C LYS A 118 27.99 -2.80 -20.13
#